data_AF-A0A2W6E341-F1
#
_entry.id   AF-A0A2W6E341-F1
#
_cell.length_a   1.000
_cell.length_b   1.000
_cell.length_c   1.000
_cell.angle_alpha   90.00
_cell.angle_beta   90.00
_cell.angle_gamma   90.00
#
_symmetry.space_group_name_H-M   'P 1'
#
loop_
_entity.id
_entity.type
_entity.pdbx_description
1 polymer ?
#
loop_
_entity_poly.entity_id
_entity_poly.type
_entity_poly.pdbx_seq_one_letter_code
_entity_poly.pdbx_strand_id
1 'polypeptide(L)'
;MVIVRYGDIQPTVELANSLMEFEVDEVVVVPNDRAPRPSHLDERAVWLMPERNLGYGDAFNLAIQARSSPAYVLLNTDVLLPRGTLEACLETLGAEGVGVVGPVLRHADGSLQSGAARLTRFRRSPHVLVDPGRIASSVLG
;
A
#
# COMPACT_ATOMS: atom_id res chain seq x y z
N MET A 1 7.00 -0.08 -5.15
CA MET A 1 6.05 -0.47 -4.08
C MET A 1 6.81 -1.06 -2.92
N VAL A 2 6.37 -0.82 -1.68
CA VAL A 2 7.01 -1.33 -0.47
C VAL A 2 6.00 -2.10 0.36
N ILE A 3 6.31 -3.37 0.64
CA ILE A 3 5.56 -4.22 1.57
C ILE A 3 6.38 -4.36 2.84
N VAL A 4 5.81 -3.96 3.98
CA VAL A 4 6.42 -4.24 5.29
C VAL A 4 5.73 -5.45 5.89
N ARG A 5 6.51 -6.50 6.15
CA ARG A 5 6.00 -7.79 6.63
C ARG A 5 6.39 -8.05 8.08
N TYR A 6 5.47 -8.64 8.83
CA TYR A 6 5.76 -9.32 10.09
C TYR A 6 4.79 -10.51 10.26
N GLY A 7 5.30 -11.72 10.49
CA GLY A 7 4.46 -12.90 10.74
C GLY A 7 4.34 -13.81 9.52
N ASP A 8 3.12 -14.23 9.16
CA ASP A 8 2.91 -15.21 8.10
C ASP A 8 3.55 -14.76 6.76
N ILE A 9 4.25 -15.68 6.11
CA ILE A 9 4.93 -15.43 4.84
C ILE A 9 3.96 -15.47 3.66
N GLN A 10 2.95 -16.33 3.74
CA GLN A 10 2.14 -16.69 2.58
C GLN A 10 1.41 -15.47 1.97
N PRO A 11 0.72 -14.61 2.76
CA PRO A 11 0.07 -13.42 2.21
C PRO A 11 1.06 -12.43 1.59
N THR A 12 2.29 -12.37 2.13
CA THR A 12 3.33 -11.49 1.58
C THR A 12 3.75 -11.93 0.19
N VAL A 13 3.93 -13.23 -0.02
CA VAL A 13 4.38 -13.74 -1.32
C VAL A 13 3.26 -13.64 -2.35
N GLU A 14 2.03 -13.97 -1.98
CA GLU A 14 0.86 -13.83 -2.85
C GLU A 14 0.69 -12.37 -3.29
N LEU A 15 0.73 -11.43 -2.36
CA LEU A 15 0.66 -10.01 -2.67
C LEU A 15 1.84 -9.60 -3.56
N ALA A 16 3.09 -9.84 -3.15
CA ALA A 16 4.27 -9.39 -3.89
C ALA A 16 4.30 -9.94 -5.33
N ASN A 17 3.90 -11.18 -5.53
CA ASN A 17 3.83 -11.79 -6.86
C ASN A 17 2.69 -11.18 -7.70
N SER A 18 1.51 -10.94 -7.12
CA SER A 18 0.41 -10.29 -7.84
C SER A 18 0.73 -8.85 -8.24
N LEU A 19 1.53 -8.14 -7.44
CA LEU A 19 1.95 -6.77 -7.75
C LEU A 19 2.86 -6.69 -8.98
N MET A 20 3.44 -7.80 -9.42
CA MET A 20 4.25 -7.84 -10.64
C MET A 20 3.43 -7.69 -11.93
N GLU A 21 2.10 -7.79 -11.84
CA GLU A 21 1.19 -7.50 -12.95
C GLU A 21 1.00 -6.00 -13.19
N PHE A 22 1.41 -5.16 -12.23
CA PHE A 22 1.36 -3.71 -12.34
C PHE A 22 2.62 -3.17 -13.00
N GLU A 23 2.47 -2.06 -13.73
CA GLU A 23 3.60 -1.30 -14.25
C GLU A 23 4.26 -0.52 -13.10
N VAL A 24 5.18 -1.18 -12.39
CA VAL A 24 5.96 -0.61 -11.29
C VAL A 24 7.45 -0.86 -11.50
N ASP A 25 8.27 0.12 -11.14
CA ASP A 25 9.73 -0.01 -11.25
C ASP A 25 10.27 -1.16 -10.39
N GLU A 26 9.67 -1.34 -9.20
CA GLU A 26 10.16 -2.30 -8.21
C GLU A 26 9.09 -2.66 -7.18
N VAL A 27 9.13 -3.91 -6.72
CA VAL A 27 8.45 -4.36 -5.50
C VAL A 27 9.50 -4.71 -4.45
N VAL A 28 9.54 -3.94 -3.37
CA VAL A 28 10.45 -4.15 -2.24
C VAL A 28 9.68 -4.76 -1.08
N VAL A 29 10.18 -5.86 -0.55
CA VAL A 29 9.66 -6.49 0.66
C VAL A 29 10.67 -6.31 1.79
N VAL A 30 10.22 -5.74 2.91
CA VAL A 30 11.00 -5.58 4.13
C VAL A 30 10.53 -6.59 5.18
N PRO A 31 11.26 -7.71 5.39
CA PRO A 31 10.92 -8.73 6.39
C PRO A 31 11.31 -8.26 7.78
N ASN A 32 10.39 -7.63 8.50
CA ASN A 32 10.66 -7.02 9.80
C ASN A 32 10.90 -8.06 10.92
N ASP A 33 10.42 -9.28 10.70
CA ASP A 33 10.72 -10.47 11.52
C ASP A 33 12.06 -11.15 11.16
N ARG A 34 12.76 -10.62 10.14
CA ARG A 34 14.04 -11.10 9.63
C ARG A 34 14.02 -12.54 9.12
N ALA A 35 12.86 -13.05 8.75
CA ALA A 35 12.77 -14.35 8.12
C ALA A 35 13.51 -14.36 6.76
N PRO A 36 14.08 -15.52 6.36
CA PRO A 36 14.80 -15.63 5.09
C PRO A 36 13.86 -15.39 3.90
N ARG A 37 14.46 -15.06 2.75
CA ARG A 37 13.71 -14.93 1.50
C ARG A 37 13.03 -16.26 1.15
N PRO A 38 11.71 -16.29 0.93
CA PRO A 38 11.02 -17.49 0.47
C PRO A 38 11.44 -17.84 -0.97
N SER A 39 11.51 -19.14 -1.27
CA SER A 39 11.91 -19.65 -2.59
C SER A 39 10.91 -19.36 -3.71
N HIS A 40 9.64 -19.14 -3.37
CA HIS A 40 8.52 -18.94 -4.30
C HIS A 40 8.15 -17.47 -4.52
N LEU A 41 8.94 -16.54 -3.97
CA LEU A 41 8.81 -15.11 -4.27
C LEU A 41 9.48 -14.80 -5.60
N ASP A 42 8.75 -14.10 -6.48
CA ASP A 42 9.22 -13.67 -7.79
C ASP A 42 10.62 -13.04 -7.69
N GLU A 43 11.53 -13.48 -8.54
CA GLU A 43 12.95 -13.10 -8.52
C GLU A 43 13.17 -11.59 -8.69
N ARG A 44 12.22 -10.88 -9.30
CA ARG A 44 12.25 -9.42 -9.47
C ARG A 44 11.94 -8.67 -8.17
N ALA A 45 11.26 -9.29 -7.21
CA ALA A 45 11.00 -8.67 -5.92
C ALA A 45 12.31 -8.51 -5.15
N VAL A 46 12.57 -7.35 -4.59
CA VAL A 46 13.74 -7.10 -3.75
C VAL A 46 13.43 -7.46 -2.30
N TRP A 47 14.29 -8.28 -1.70
CA TRP A 47 14.19 -8.70 -0.30
C TRP A 47 15.17 -7.88 0.55
N LEU A 48 14.68 -6.81 1.17
CA LEU A 48 15.51 -5.84 1.90
C LEU A 48 15.52 -6.15 3.40
N MET A 49 16.47 -6.98 3.82
CA MET A 49 16.61 -7.42 5.21
C MET A 49 17.03 -6.28 6.16
N PRO A 50 16.25 -5.94 7.19
CA PRO A 50 16.67 -4.98 8.21
C PRO A 50 17.59 -5.63 9.26
N GLU A 51 18.38 -4.81 9.96
CA GLU A 51 19.29 -5.26 11.03
C GLU A 51 18.54 -5.78 12.28
N ARG A 52 17.36 -5.23 12.54
CA ARG A 52 16.44 -5.58 13.64
C ARG A 52 15.00 -5.35 13.20
N ASN A 53 14.03 -5.70 14.05
CA ASN A 53 12.65 -5.24 13.86
C ASN A 53 12.59 -3.71 14.06
N LEU A 54 12.22 -2.99 13.00
CA LEU A 54 12.12 -1.53 12.96
C LEU A 54 10.69 -1.02 13.21
N GLY A 55 9.70 -1.90 13.33
CA GLY A 55 8.30 -1.48 13.23
C GLY A 55 7.94 -1.01 11.81
N TYR A 56 6.72 -0.52 11.62
CA TYR A 56 6.17 -0.29 10.27
C TYR A 56 6.76 0.93 9.57
N GLY A 57 6.77 2.08 10.25
CA GLY A 57 7.23 3.35 9.69
C GLY A 57 8.73 3.34 9.35
N ASP A 58 9.57 2.87 10.28
CA ASP A 58 11.02 2.87 10.05
C ASP A 58 11.45 1.79 9.03
N ALA A 59 10.71 0.68 8.91
CA ALA A 59 10.91 -0.29 7.83
C ALA A 59 10.59 0.32 6.46
N PHE A 60 9.54 1.13 6.36
CA PHE A 60 9.26 1.88 5.14
C PHE A 60 10.34 2.93 4.86
N ASN A 61 10.79 3.66 5.89
CA ASN A 61 11.88 4.63 5.76
C ASN A 61 13.18 3.98 5.26
N LEU A 62 13.51 2.77 5.75
CA LEU A 62 14.65 2.00 5.26
C LEU A 62 14.54 1.74 3.76
N ALA A 63 13.36 1.33 3.27
CA ALA A 63 13.16 1.03 1.86
C ALA A 63 13.34 2.27 0.97
N ILE A 64 12.72 3.40 1.33
CA ILE A 64 12.81 4.64 0.53
C ILE A 64 14.20 5.29 0.56
N GLN A 65 14.98 5.06 1.63
CA GLN A 65 16.37 5.49 1.70
C GLN A 65 17.29 4.62 0.84
N ALA A 66 17.02 3.31 0.78
CA ALA A 66 17.80 2.37 -0.02
C ALA A 66 17.47 2.42 -1.51
N ARG A 67 16.22 2.77 -1.87
CA ARG A 67 15.68 2.68 -3.23
C ARG A 67 14.97 3.98 -3.59
N SER A 68 15.60 4.80 -4.42
CA SER A 68 15.03 6.08 -4.87
C SER A 68 13.98 5.88 -5.96
N SER A 69 12.81 6.49 -5.80
CA SER A 69 11.71 6.53 -6.77
C SER A 69 10.95 7.85 -6.65
N PRO A 70 10.33 8.37 -7.74
CA PRO A 70 9.52 9.58 -7.68
C PRO A 70 8.27 9.45 -6.78
N ALA A 71 7.76 8.23 -6.59
CA ALA A 71 6.62 7.96 -5.74
C ALA A 71 6.74 6.59 -5.08
N TYR A 72 6.14 6.46 -3.88
CA TYR A 72 6.14 5.20 -3.15
C TYR A 72 4.71 4.81 -2.78
N VAL A 73 4.44 3.52 -2.86
CA VAL A 73 3.20 2.91 -2.36
C VAL A 73 3.59 2.04 -1.18
N LEU A 74 2.97 2.30 -0.02
CA LEU A 74 3.15 1.53 1.20
C LEU A 74 1.96 0.59 1.38
N LEU A 75 2.23 -0.71 1.42
CA LEU A 75 1.21 -1.76 1.48
C LEU A 75 1.40 -2.63 2.72
N ASN A 76 0.28 -3.02 3.34
CA ASN A 76 0.24 -4.18 4.22
C ASN A 76 0.16 -5.47 3.39
N THR A 77 0.43 -6.61 4.02
CA THR A 77 0.45 -7.93 3.36
C THR A 77 -0.94 -8.53 3.11
N ASP A 78 -1.98 -7.94 3.68
CA ASP A 78 -3.37 -8.43 3.68
C ASP A 78 -4.31 -7.60 2.79
N VAL A 79 -3.75 -6.88 1.81
CA VAL A 79 -4.52 -6.04 0.90
C VAL A 79 -4.72 -6.73 -0.44
N LEU A 80 -5.89 -6.50 -1.03
CA LEU A 80 -6.11 -6.76 -2.45
C LEU A 80 -6.14 -5.40 -3.15
N LEU A 81 -5.40 -5.27 -4.24
CA LEU A 81 -5.34 -4.05 -5.03
C LEU A 81 -6.06 -4.27 -6.37
N PRO A 82 -7.31 -3.82 -6.54
CA PRO A 82 -8.00 -3.93 -7.81
C PRO A 82 -7.27 -3.18 -8.92
N ARG A 83 -7.35 -3.69 -10.15
CA ARG A 83 -6.85 -3.02 -11.36
C ARG A 83 -7.41 -1.59 -11.47
N GLY A 84 -6.58 -0.63 -11.87
CA GLY A 84 -6.98 0.79 -11.97
C GLY A 84 -6.80 1.57 -10.67
N THR A 85 -6.64 0.91 -9.51
CA THR A 85 -6.50 1.60 -8.22
C THR A 85 -5.21 2.39 -8.14
N LEU A 86 -4.11 1.80 -8.63
CA LEU A 86 -2.80 2.45 -8.61
C LEU A 86 -2.79 3.67 -9.53
N GLU A 87 -3.34 3.51 -10.74
CA GLU A 87 -3.40 4.53 -11.77
C GLU A 87 -4.22 5.73 -11.30
N ALA A 88 -5.39 5.50 -10.69
CA ALA A 88 -6.20 6.57 -10.11
C ALA A 88 -5.50 7.29 -8.96
N CYS A 89 -4.73 6.55 -8.13
CA CYS A 89 -3.92 7.16 -7.08
C CYS A 89 -2.79 8.02 -7.69
N LEU A 90 -2.07 7.53 -8.70
CA LEU A 90 -1.00 8.26 -9.36
C LEU A 90 -1.50 9.52 -10.07
N GLU A 91 -2.66 9.45 -10.74
CA GLU A 91 -3.33 10.62 -11.33
C GLU A 91 -3.60 11.69 -10.27
N THR A 92 -4.15 11.29 -9.12
CA THR A 92 -4.41 12.21 -8.00
C THR A 92 -3.11 12.76 -7.40
N LEU A 93 -2.08 11.93 -7.26
CA LEU A 93 -0.77 12.33 -6.73
C LEU A 93 -0.06 13.33 -7.66
N GLY A 94 -0.35 13.28 -8.97
CA GLY A 94 0.19 14.23 -9.95
C GLY A 94 -0.42 15.64 -9.88
N ALA A 95 -1.49 15.84 -9.11
CA ALA A 95 -2.09 17.16 -8.92
C ALA A 95 -1.23 18.06 -8.03
N GLU A 96 -1.22 19.36 -8.34
CA GLU A 96 -0.44 20.34 -7.57
C GLU A 96 -0.86 20.36 -6.09
N GLY A 97 0.14 20.27 -5.19
CA GLY A 97 -0.07 20.31 -3.75
C GLY A 97 -0.49 18.97 -3.12
N VAL A 98 -0.57 17.88 -3.87
CA VAL A 98 -0.84 16.54 -3.33
C VAL A 98 0.48 15.82 -3.01
N GLY A 99 0.74 15.61 -1.72
CA GLY A 99 1.94 14.86 -1.26
C GLY A 99 1.68 13.40 -0.89
N VAL A 100 0.42 13.05 -0.58
CA VAL A 100 0.01 11.69 -0.20
C VAL A 100 -1.43 11.47 -0.65
N VAL A 101 -1.69 10.29 -1.21
CA VAL A 101 -3.01 9.80 -1.60
C VAL A 101 -3.20 8.40 -1.01
N GLY A 102 -4.45 8.02 -0.74
CA GLY A 102 -4.81 6.65 -0.42
C GLY A 102 -6.17 6.30 -1.02
N PRO A 103 -6.35 5.07 -1.53
CA PRO A 103 -7.64 4.64 -2.04
C PRO A 103 -8.64 4.45 -0.89
N VAL A 104 -9.92 4.33 -1.25
CA VAL A 104 -10.96 3.93 -0.29
C VAL A 104 -10.69 2.49 0.14
N LEU A 105 -10.51 2.28 1.45
CA LEU A 105 -10.31 0.94 2.01
C LEU A 105 -11.66 0.28 2.28
N ARG A 106 -11.78 -0.99 1.90
CA ARG A 106 -12.95 -1.82 2.15
C ARG A 106 -12.52 -3.12 2.79
N HIS A 107 -13.35 -3.62 3.70
CA HIS A 107 -13.23 -4.99 4.18
C HIS A 107 -13.60 -5.98 3.06
N ALA A 108 -13.28 -7.25 3.25
CA ALA A 108 -13.56 -8.30 2.26
C ALA A 108 -15.06 -8.47 1.96
N ASP A 109 -15.94 -8.10 2.90
CA ASP A 109 -17.40 -8.08 2.70
C ASP A 109 -17.91 -6.83 1.94
N GLY A 110 -17.01 -5.96 1.49
CA GLY A 110 -17.31 -4.73 0.77
C GLY A 110 -17.69 -3.54 1.65
N SER A 111 -17.84 -3.74 2.96
CA SER A 111 -18.10 -2.66 3.91
C SER A 111 -16.92 -1.68 3.97
N LEU A 112 -17.22 -0.41 4.23
CA LEU A 112 -16.19 0.63 4.30
C LEU A 112 -15.32 0.39 5.53
N GLN A 113 -14.02 0.24 5.33
CA GLN A 113 -13.07 0.22 6.43
C GLN A 113 -12.88 1.66 6.91
N SER A 114 -13.26 1.95 8.16
CA SER A 114 -13.08 3.29 8.70
C SER A 114 -11.59 3.64 8.71
N GLY A 115 -11.20 4.67 7.96
CA GLY A 115 -9.84 5.19 8.00
C GLY A 115 -9.52 5.70 9.40
N ALA A 116 -8.59 5.03 10.11
CA ALA A 116 -8.09 5.51 11.39
C ALA A 116 -7.15 6.70 11.17
N ALA A 117 -7.73 7.87 10.98
CA ALA A 117 -7.02 9.13 11.13
C ALA A 117 -7.55 9.81 12.39
N ARG A 118 -6.90 9.60 13.54
CA ARG A 118 -7.06 10.57 14.64
C ARG A 118 -6.58 11.91 14.09
N LEU A 119 -7.51 12.84 13.90
CA LEU A 119 -7.19 14.19 13.45
C LEU A 119 -6.25 14.81 14.49
N THR A 120 -5.04 15.16 14.06
CA THR A 120 -4.11 15.96 14.85
C THR A 120 -4.15 17.39 14.33
N ARG A 121 -3.69 18.35 15.12
CA ARG A 121 -3.69 19.79 14.76
C ARG A 121 -2.93 20.15 13.46
N PHE A 122 -2.20 19.20 12.87
CA PHE A 122 -1.46 19.34 11.62
C PHE A 122 -2.01 18.45 10.49
N ARG A 123 -3.10 17.72 10.73
CA ARG A 123 -3.70 16.79 9.78
C ARG A 123 -5.01 17.37 9.28
N ARG A 124 -5.05 17.81 8.01
CA ARG A 124 -6.34 18.01 7.31
C ARG A 124 -7.05 16.67 7.21
N SER A 125 -8.38 16.68 7.36
CA SER A 125 -9.19 15.48 7.23
C SER A 125 -8.93 14.81 5.88
N PRO A 126 -8.87 13.47 5.81
CA PRO A 126 -8.95 12.78 4.53
C PRO A 126 -10.22 13.25 3.83
N HIS A 127 -10.09 13.90 2.68
CA HIS A 127 -11.22 14.22 1.82
C HIS A 127 -11.36 13.10 0.80
N VAL A 128 -12.45 12.35 0.89
CA VAL A 128 -12.80 11.38 -0.15
C VAL A 128 -13.25 12.18 -1.36
N LEU A 129 -12.42 12.20 -2.40
CA LEU A 129 -12.72 12.92 -3.65
C LEU A 129 -13.78 12.16 -4.47
N VAL A 130 -13.80 10.83 -4.41
CA VAL A 130 -14.76 9.96 -5.11
C VAL A 130 -15.11 8.75 -4.22
N ASP A 131 -16.40 8.54 -3.94
CA ASP A 131 -16.94 7.31 -3.32
C ASP A 131 -17.93 6.63 -4.29
N PRO A 132 -17.52 5.56 -4.99
CA PRO A 132 -18.39 4.84 -5.91
C PRO A 132 -19.61 4.21 -5.22
N GLY A 133 -19.56 3.98 -3.90
CA GLY A 133 -20.63 3.36 -3.14
C GLY A 133 -21.82 4.28 -2.84
N ARG A 134 -21.66 5.60 -3.01
CA ARG A 134 -22.72 6.58 -2.71
C ARG A 134 -23.63 6.89 -3.90
N ILE A 135 -23.25 6.46 -5.11
CA ILE A 135 -24.03 6.71 -6.35
C ILE A 135 -25.24 5.76 -6.46
N ALA A 136 -25.31 4.68 -5.67
CA ALA A 136 -26.38 3.70 -5.76
C ALA A 136 -27.67 4.02 -4.97
N SER A 137 -27.81 5.19 -4.33
CA SER A 137 -28.95 5.49 -3.44
C SER A 137 -29.82 6.69 -3.85
N SER A 138 -29.66 7.24 -5.06
CA SER A 138 -30.46 8.39 -5.51
C SER A 138 -31.37 8.12 -6.71
N VAL A 139 -31.70 6.85 -7.00
CA VAL A 139 -32.70 6.50 -8.03
C VAL A 139 -33.74 5.55 -7.46
N LEU A 140 -34.54 6.04 -6.51
CA LEU A 140 -35.92 5.61 -6.25
C LEU A 140 -36.64 6.80 -5.62
N GLY A 141 -37.09 7.71 -6.48
CA GLY A 141 -38.15 8.68 -6.19
C GLY A 141 -39.50 8.13 -6.63
#